data_AF-T1I252-F1
#
_entry.id   AF-T1I252-F1
#
_cell.length_a   1.000
_cell.length_b   1.000
_cell.length_c   1.000
_cell.angle_alpha   90.00
_cell.angle_beta   90.00
_cell.angle_gamma   90.00
#
_symmetry.space_group_name_H-M   'P 1'
#
loop_
_entity.id
_entity.type
_entity.pdbx_description
1 polymer ?
#
loop_
_entity_poly.entity_id
_entity_poly.type
_entity_poly.pdbx_seq_one_letter_code
_entity_poly.pdbx_strand_id
1 'polypeptide(L)'
;KADLAVGSMTINYARESVIDFTKPFMNLGISILFKVPKSQETRLFSFMNPLAVDIWLYVLAAYVLVSITMFIVARFSPYEWHNPHPCDVENDLVENQFSLANSFWFTIGTLMQQGSDLNPK
;
A
#
# COMPACT_ATOMS: atom_id res chain seq x y z
N LYS A 1 9.66 -25.27 63.41
CA LYS A 1 8.19 -25.32 63.57
C LYS A 1 7.70 -23.90 63.75
N ALA A 2 6.54 -23.57 63.19
CA ALA A 2 5.89 -22.28 63.36
C ALA A 2 4.43 -22.53 63.74
N ASP A 3 3.88 -21.70 64.62
CA ASP A 3 2.53 -21.87 65.15
C ASP A 3 1.47 -21.07 64.35
N LEU A 4 1.93 -20.11 63.54
CA LEU A 4 1.10 -19.28 62.66
C LEU A 4 1.93 -18.79 61.46
N ALA A 5 1.30 -18.63 60.30
CA ALA A 5 1.90 -17.99 59.13
C ALA A 5 1.00 -16.86 58.62
N VAL A 6 1.60 -15.68 58.38
CA VAL A 6 0.92 -14.50 57.83
C VAL A 6 1.68 -14.04 56.59
N GLY A 7 1.02 -14.06 55.42
CA GLY A 7 1.65 -13.69 54.15
C GLY A 7 0.74 -13.91 52.94
N SER A 8 1.30 -13.71 51.74
CA SER A 8 0.62 -13.95 50.47
C SER A 8 0.54 -15.45 50.16
N MET A 9 -0.47 -16.12 50.71
CA MET A 9 -0.72 -17.54 50.45
C MET A 9 -2.10 -17.73 49.81
N THR A 10 -2.12 -18.34 48.63
CA THR A 10 -3.36 -18.74 47.96
C THR A 10 -3.94 -19.98 48.63
N ILE A 11 -5.23 -19.91 49.00
CA ILE A 11 -6.02 -21.04 49.49
C ILE A 11 -6.26 -22.01 48.33
N ASN A 12 -5.92 -23.28 48.49
CA ASN A 12 -6.23 -24.34 47.54
C ASN A 12 -6.64 -25.62 48.27
N TYR A 13 -7.31 -26.53 47.56
CA TYR A 13 -7.83 -27.77 48.15
C TYR A 13 -6.75 -28.65 48.81
N ALA A 14 -5.58 -28.77 48.16
CA ALA A 14 -4.49 -29.58 48.69
C ALA A 14 -3.92 -29.03 50.01
N ARG A 15 -3.85 -27.71 50.18
CA ARG A 15 -3.35 -27.06 51.42
C ARG A 15 -4.37 -27.14 52.54
N GLU A 16 -5.65 -27.00 52.23
CA GLU A 16 -6.74 -27.12 53.21
C GLU A 16 -6.82 -28.52 53.85
N SER A 17 -6.29 -29.55 53.18
CA SER A 17 -6.23 -30.91 53.74
C SER A 17 -5.24 -31.10 54.90
N VAL A 18 -4.31 -30.16 55.11
CA VAL A 18 -3.22 -30.27 56.10
C VAL A 18 -3.13 -29.11 57.08
N ILE A 19 -3.73 -27.96 56.76
CA ILE A 19 -3.78 -26.75 57.60
C ILE A 19 -5.12 -26.02 57.44
N ASP A 20 -5.55 -25.34 58.51
CA ASP A 20 -6.76 -24.51 58.49
C ASP A 20 -6.45 -23.07 58.03
N PHE A 21 -7.38 -22.48 57.28
CA PHE A 21 -7.33 -21.08 56.85
C PHE A 21 -8.46 -20.25 57.47
N THR A 22 -8.21 -18.96 57.67
CA THR A 22 -9.26 -17.98 57.97
C THR A 22 -10.01 -17.58 56.69
N LYS A 23 -11.12 -16.84 56.83
CA LYS A 23 -11.81 -16.27 55.66
C LYS A 23 -10.85 -15.35 54.89
N PRO A 24 -10.82 -15.44 53.55
CA PRO A 24 -9.91 -14.63 52.74
C PRO A 24 -10.17 -13.14 52.98
N PHE A 25 -9.11 -12.39 53.22
CA PHE A 25 -9.18 -10.93 53.41
C PHE A 25 -9.10 -10.15 52.09
N MET A 26 -8.73 -10.81 50.99
CA MET A 26 -8.56 -10.20 49.66
C MET A 26 -8.92 -11.21 48.56
N ASN A 27 -9.68 -10.77 47.56
CA ASN A 27 -10.01 -11.55 46.38
C ASN A 27 -9.09 -11.13 45.21
N LEU A 28 -8.24 -12.04 44.76
CA LEU A 28 -7.29 -11.85 43.65
C LEU A 28 -7.47 -12.97 42.62
N GLY A 29 -7.14 -12.68 41.36
CA GLY A 29 -7.11 -13.65 40.27
C GLY A 29 -5.76 -13.66 39.56
N ILE A 30 -5.58 -14.58 38.62
CA ILE A 30 -4.38 -14.63 37.78
C ILE A 30 -4.54 -13.60 36.67
N SER A 31 -3.56 -12.68 36.54
CA SER A 31 -3.49 -11.72 35.44
C SER A 31 -2.21 -11.92 34.64
N ILE A 32 -2.26 -11.63 33.34
CA ILE A 32 -1.10 -11.68 32.46
C ILE A 32 -0.55 -10.27 32.34
N LEU A 33 0.67 -10.06 32.84
CA LEU A 33 1.40 -8.83 32.63
C LEU A 33 2.23 -8.95 31.35
N PHE A 34 2.02 -8.03 30.41
CA PHE A 34 2.85 -7.90 29.22
C PHE A 34 3.35 -6.46 29.07
N LYS A 35 4.48 -6.33 28.39
CA LYS A 35 5.11 -5.03 28.13
C LYS A 35 4.25 -4.27 27.11
N VAL A 36 3.99 -2.98 27.40
CA VAL A 36 3.34 -2.08 26.45
C VAL A 36 4.07 -2.14 25.10
N PRO A 37 3.38 -2.44 23.99
CA PRO A 37 4.02 -2.49 22.68
C PRO A 37 4.58 -1.11 22.35
N LYS A 38 5.82 -1.07 21.86
CA LYS A 38 6.37 0.18 21.32
C LYS A 38 5.59 0.54 20.06
N SER A 39 5.17 1.79 19.94
CA SER A 39 4.58 2.30 18.69
C SER A 39 5.55 2.05 17.55
N GLN A 40 5.04 1.52 16.44
CA GLN A 40 5.84 1.30 15.25
C GLN A 40 6.30 2.66 14.71
N GLU A 41 7.59 2.78 14.39
CA GLU A 41 8.14 4.02 13.86
C GLU A 41 7.45 4.39 12.54
N THR A 42 7.16 5.68 12.35
CA THR A 42 6.48 6.17 11.16
C THR A 42 7.38 5.99 9.95
N ARG A 43 7.11 4.96 9.14
CA ARG A 43 7.80 4.71 7.89
C ARG A 43 7.42 5.78 6.87
N LEU A 44 8.41 6.43 6.25
CA LEU A 44 8.20 7.49 5.24
C LEU A 44 7.29 7.05 4.07
N PHE A 45 7.36 5.77 3.67
CA PHE A 45 6.57 5.18 2.59
C PHE A 45 5.30 4.48 3.09
N SER A 46 4.75 4.87 4.24
CA SER A 46 3.54 4.23 4.78
C SER A 46 2.34 4.32 3.85
N PHE A 47 2.29 5.35 2.99
CA PHE A 47 1.25 5.51 1.98
C PHE A 47 1.27 4.42 0.90
N MET A 48 2.39 3.71 0.70
CA MET A 48 2.51 2.59 -0.23
C MET A 48 2.13 1.24 0.39
N ASN A 49 2.03 1.15 1.73
CA ASN A 49 1.66 -0.08 2.45
C ASN A 49 0.30 -0.71 2.10
N PRO A 50 -0.76 0.00 1.65
CA PRO A 50 -2.02 -0.66 1.32
C PRO A 50 -1.90 -1.62 0.12
N LEU A 51 -0.83 -1.53 -0.66
CA LEU A 51 -0.58 -2.38 -1.81
C LEU A 51 0.78 -3.09 -1.69
N ALA A 52 0.82 -4.38 -2.00
CA ALA A 52 2.05 -5.16 -1.97
C ALA A 52 3.07 -4.65 -2.99
N VAL A 53 4.36 -4.75 -2.66
CA VAL A 53 5.47 -4.32 -3.53
C VAL A 53 5.42 -5.01 -4.90
N ASP A 54 5.01 -6.28 -4.95
CA ASP A 54 4.87 -7.03 -6.19
C ASP A 54 3.85 -6.39 -7.14
N ILE A 55 2.74 -5.86 -6.60
CA ILE A 55 1.72 -5.22 -7.41
C ILE A 55 2.22 -3.87 -7.94
N TRP A 56 3.01 -3.13 -7.16
CA TRP A 56 3.67 -1.92 -7.65
C TRP A 56 4.60 -2.21 -8.84
N LEU A 57 5.33 -3.33 -8.82
CA LEU A 57 6.15 -3.77 -9.95
C LEU A 57 5.29 -4.11 -11.17
N TYR A 58 4.16 -4.82 -10.98
CA TYR A 58 3.23 -5.11 -12.07
C TYR A 58 2.58 -3.85 -12.66
N VAL A 59 2.23 -2.86 -11.83
CA VAL A 59 1.70 -1.56 -12.29
C VAL A 59 2.74 -0.83 -13.15
N LEU A 60 3.99 -0.78 -12.71
CA LEU A 60 5.08 -0.16 -13.48
C LEU A 60 5.33 -0.89 -14.80
N ALA A 61 5.32 -2.22 -14.80
CA ALA A 61 5.48 -3.02 -16.02
C ALA A 61 4.31 -2.80 -17.01
N ALA A 62 3.07 -2.82 -16.51
CA ALA A 62 1.88 -2.55 -17.32
C ALA A 62 1.90 -1.13 -17.91
N TYR A 63 2.30 -0.14 -17.11
CA TYR A 63 2.46 1.25 -17.56
C TYR A 63 3.44 1.39 -18.75
N VAL A 64 4.61 0.75 -18.65
CA VAL A 64 5.61 0.76 -19.73
C VAL A 64 5.08 0.03 -20.96
N LEU A 65 4.44 -1.13 -20.77
CA LEU A 65 3.88 -1.92 -21.87
C LEU A 65 2.80 -1.12 -22.63
N VAL A 66 1.85 -0.50 -21.92
CA VAL A 66 0.78 0.29 -22.54
C VAL A 66 1.36 1.47 -23.31
N SER A 67 2.32 2.20 -22.72
CA SER A 67 2.97 3.34 -23.36
C SER A 67 3.69 2.95 -24.67
N ILE A 68 4.39 1.81 -24.67
CA ILE A 68 5.07 1.28 -25.86
C ILE A 68 4.06 0.84 -26.92
N THR A 69 3.01 0.11 -26.52
CA THR A 69 1.97 -0.32 -27.47
C THR A 69 1.28 0.88 -28.12
N MET A 70 1.04 1.94 -27.34
CA MET A 70 0.45 3.17 -27.85
C MET A 70 1.35 3.87 -28.87
N PHE A 71 2.65 3.98 -28.55
CA PHE A 71 3.64 4.53 -29.49
C PHE A 71 3.72 3.75 -30.81
N ILE A 72 3.70 2.41 -30.73
CA ILE A 72 3.73 1.54 -31.92
C ILE A 72 2.48 1.74 -32.77
N VAL A 73 1.29 1.72 -32.16
CA VAL A 73 0.01 1.89 -32.86
C VAL A 73 -0.06 3.28 -33.51
N ALA A 74 0.31 4.33 -32.79
CA ALA A 74 0.29 5.69 -33.32
C ALA A 74 1.26 5.89 -34.48
N ARG A 75 2.38 5.16 -34.50
CA ARG A 75 3.34 5.23 -35.61
C ARG A 75 2.84 4.52 -36.88
N PHE A 76 2.17 3.39 -36.72
CA PHE A 76 1.62 2.61 -37.83
C PHE A 76 0.27 3.11 -38.34
N SER A 77 -0.51 3.80 -37.51
CA SER A 77 -1.79 4.38 -37.93
C SER A 77 -1.55 5.59 -38.82
N PRO A 78 -1.91 5.55 -40.12
CA PRO A 78 -1.78 6.69 -41.02
C PRO A 78 -2.71 7.86 -40.64
N TYR A 79 -3.72 7.62 -39.80
CA TYR A 79 -4.70 8.62 -39.36
C TYR A 79 -4.16 9.56 -38.26
N GLU A 80 -3.12 9.14 -37.54
CA GLU A 80 -2.46 9.93 -36.48
C GLU A 80 -1.48 10.97 -37.05
N TRP A 81 -1.18 10.88 -38.33
CA TRP A 81 -0.32 11.81 -39.04
C TRP A 81 -1.16 12.99 -39.51
N HIS A 82 -0.96 14.16 -38.91
CA HIS A 82 -1.68 15.38 -39.24
C HIS A 82 -0.76 16.49 -39.73
N ASN A 83 -1.18 17.21 -40.78
CA ASN A 83 -0.49 18.41 -41.24
C ASN A 83 -0.90 19.59 -40.33
N PRO A 84 0.02 20.19 -39.54
CA PRO A 84 -0.30 21.30 -38.66
C PRO A 84 -0.71 22.59 -39.41
N HIS A 85 -0.40 22.71 -40.70
CA HIS A 85 -0.74 23.86 -41.54
C HIS A 85 -1.46 23.44 -42.83
N PRO A 86 -2.75 23.03 -42.75
CA PRO A 86 -3.52 22.58 -43.93
C PRO A 86 -3.77 23.69 -44.98
N CYS A 87 -3.45 24.95 -44.65
CA CYS A 87 -3.63 26.10 -45.53
C CYS A 87 -2.42 26.39 -46.44
N ASP A 88 -1.27 25.73 -46.19
CA ASP A 88 -0.02 25.98 -46.92
C ASP A 88 0.26 24.82 -47.89
N VAL A 89 -0.04 25.04 -49.18
CA VAL A 89 -0.12 23.98 -50.21
C VAL A 89 1.27 23.42 -50.58
N GLU A 90 2.36 24.10 -50.21
CA GLU A 90 3.74 23.65 -50.48
C GLU A 90 4.35 22.78 -49.36
N ASN A 91 3.77 22.76 -48.16
CA ASN A 91 4.34 22.03 -47.01
C ASN A 91 3.47 20.83 -46.59
N ASP A 92 3.75 19.66 -47.18
CA ASP A 92 3.18 18.36 -46.79
C ASP A 92 3.93 17.70 -45.61
N LEU A 93 4.42 18.51 -44.66
CA LEU A 93 5.07 17.99 -43.46
C LEU A 93 4.00 17.48 -42.49
N VAL A 94 3.92 16.17 -42.36
CA VAL A 94 2.95 15.52 -41.49
C VAL A 94 3.59 15.19 -40.14
N GLU A 95 2.98 15.66 -39.05
CA GLU A 95 3.48 15.46 -37.70
C GLU A 95 2.63 14.44 -36.94
N ASN A 96 3.28 13.70 -36.04
CA ASN A 96 2.62 12.75 -35.16
C ASN A 96 2.76 13.25 -33.72
N GLN A 97 1.63 13.49 -33.05
CA GLN A 97 1.60 14.03 -31.69
C GLN A 97 2.00 12.99 -30.62
N PHE A 98 1.91 11.69 -30.93
CA PHE A 98 2.30 10.59 -30.05
C PHE A 98 3.77 10.19 -30.24
N SER A 99 4.67 11.03 -29.73
CA SER A 99 6.05 10.63 -29.46
C SER A 99 6.12 9.68 -28.25
N LEU A 100 7.26 9.01 -28.03
CA LEU A 100 7.44 8.11 -26.88
C LEU A 100 7.17 8.83 -25.54
N ALA A 101 7.70 10.06 -25.39
CA ALA A 101 7.50 10.88 -24.20
C ALA A 101 6.03 11.30 -24.01
N ASN A 102 5.35 11.65 -25.11
CA ASN A 102 3.93 12.01 -25.07
C ASN A 102 3.03 10.81 -24.78
N SER A 103 3.42 9.61 -25.22
CA SER A 103 2.71 8.36 -24.92
C SER A 103 2.83 7.99 -23.43
N PHE A 104 4.00 8.21 -22.82
CA PHE A 104 4.17 8.08 -21.37
C PHE A 104 3.33 9.10 -20.61
N TRP A 105 3.35 10.36 -21.04
CA TRP A 105 2.56 11.43 -20.43
C TRP A 105 1.04 11.15 -20.49
N PHE A 106 0.55 10.72 -21.65
CA PHE A 106 -0.84 10.29 -21.84
C PHE A 106 -1.22 9.13 -20.90
N THR A 107 -0.35 8.12 -20.78
CA THR A 107 -0.61 6.95 -19.93
C THR A 107 -0.62 7.31 -18.43
N ILE A 108 0.22 8.26 -17.99
CA ILE A 108 0.17 8.80 -16.62
C ILE A 108 -1.11 9.61 -16.39
N GLY A 109 -1.48 10.49 -17.32
CA GLY A 109 -2.67 11.34 -17.21
C GLY A 109 -3.97 10.52 -17.14
N THR A 110 -4.04 9.44 -17.92
CA THR A 110 -5.18 8.50 -17.89
C THR A 110 -5.21 7.67 -16.61
N LEU A 111 -4.06 7.17 -16.12
CA LEU A 111 -3.97 6.44 -14.86
C LEU A 111 -4.39 7.29 -13.66
N MET A 112 -3.98 8.56 -13.64
CA MET A 112 -4.32 9.51 -12.57
C MET A 112 -5.70 10.16 -12.74
N GLN A 113 -6.45 9.79 -13.79
CA GLN A 113 -7.76 10.36 -14.13
C GLN A 113 -7.74 11.89 -14.37
N GLN A 114 -6.59 12.45 -14.75
CA GLN A 114 -6.43 13.89 -14.96
C GLN A 114 -6.66 14.34 -16.42
N GLY A 115 -6.87 13.41 -17.34
CA GLY A 115 -7.03 13.73 -18.76
C GLY A 115 -5.74 14.29 -19.38
N SER A 116 -5.72 14.40 -20.70
CA SER A 116 -4.60 14.99 -21.45
C SER A 116 -5.14 15.71 -22.68
N ASP A 117 -4.45 16.78 -23.10
CA ASP A 117 -4.78 17.49 -24.34
C ASP A 117 -4.49 16.65 -25.59
N LEU A 118 -3.73 15.56 -25.43
CA LEU A 118 -3.42 14.55 -26.44
C LEU A 118 -4.54 13.52 -26.46
N ASN A 119 -5.19 13.34 -27.61
CA ASN A 119 -6.23 12.32 -27.80
C ASN A 119 -5.93 11.53 -29.08
N PRO A 120 -5.95 10.18 -29.01
CA PRO A 120 -5.74 9.36 -30.19
C PRO A 120 -6.89 9.46 -31.19
N LYS A 121 -6.59 9.29 -32.47
CA LYS A 121 -7.50 9.46 -33.61
C LYS A 121 -7.71 8.19 -34.42
#